data_AF-A0A2N0ZFC3-F1
#
_entry.id   AF-A0A2N0ZFC3-F1
#
_cell.length_a   1.000
_cell.length_b   1.000
_cell.length_c   1.000
_cell.angle_alpha   90.00
_cell.angle_beta   90.00
_cell.angle_gamma   90.00
#
_symmetry.space_group_name_H-M   'P 1'
#
loop_
_entity.id
_entity.type
_entity.pdbx_description
1 polymer ?
#
loop_
_entity_poly.entity_id
_entity_poly.type
_entity_poly.pdbx_seq_one_letter_code
_entity_poly.pdbx_strand_id
1 'polypeptide(L)' 'MIMLIATQYKRLIKDKGYSQAYSAKEIGISPSTLGAFINGKGSLSKAKQYRLHRLLEIEDEYGNLNIIF' A
#
# COMPACT_ATOMS: atom_id res chain seq x y z
N MET A 1 1.69 1.39 -14.77
CA MET A 1 2.43 1.35 -13.48
C MET A 1 1.53 1.65 -12.28
N ILE A 2 0.81 2.78 -12.23
CA ILE A 2 -0.09 3.14 -11.10
C ILE A 2 -1.22 2.11 -10.87
N MET A 3 -1.85 1.60 -11.94
CA MET A 3 -2.90 0.57 -11.82
C MET A 3 -2.41 -0.72 -11.17
N LEU A 4 -1.15 -1.12 -11.38
CA LEU A 4 -0.60 -2.37 -10.83
C LEU A 4 -0.47 -2.26 -9.31
N ILE A 5 0.16 -1.17 -8.83
CA ILE A 5 0.35 -0.89 -7.39
C ILE A 5 -1.01 -0.78 -6.69
N ALA A 6 -1.95 -0.04 -7.27
CA ALA A 6 -3.27 0.11 -6.69
C ALA A 6 -4.04 -1.22 -6.60
N THR A 7 -3.88 -2.09 -7.60
CA THR A 7 -4.53 -3.41 -7.62
C THR A 7 -3.91 -4.36 -6.61
N GLN A 8 -2.58 -4.43 -6.54
CA GLN A 8 -1.86 -5.23 -5.54
C GLN A 8 -2.22 -4.80 -4.12
N TYR A 9 -2.28 -3.48 -3.89
CA TYR A 9 -2.65 -2.92 -2.59
C TYR A 9 -4.07 -3.31 -2.17
N LYS A 10 -5.05 -3.21 -3.08
CA LYS A 10 -6.43 -3.63 -2.83
C LYS A 10 -6.53 -5.12 -2.49
N ARG A 11 -5.73 -5.95 -3.18
CA ARG A 11 -5.64 -7.39 -2.90
C ARG A 11 -5.10 -7.65 -1.50
N LEU A 12 -4.01 -6.98 -1.11
CA LEU A 12 -3.41 -7.15 0.22
C LEU A 12 -4.33 -6.69 1.35
N ILE A 13 -5.05 -5.58 1.19
CA ILE A 13 -6.07 -5.17 2.17
C ILE A 13 -7.14 -6.25 2.33
N LYS A 14 -7.64 -6.76 1.20
CA LYS A 14 -8.74 -7.74 1.20
C LYS A 14 -8.32 -9.11 1.74
N ASP A 15 -7.16 -9.59 1.33
CA ASP A 15 -6.71 -10.96 1.57
C ASP A 15 -5.94 -11.09 2.91
N LYS A 16 -5.22 -10.03 3.33
CA LYS A 16 -4.35 -10.05 4.52
C LYS A 16 -4.79 -9.08 5.63
N GLY A 17 -5.92 -8.38 5.48
CA GLY A 17 -6.40 -7.41 6.48
C GLY A 17 -5.46 -6.20 6.63
N TYR A 18 -4.71 -5.89 5.58
CA TYR A 18 -3.63 -4.91 5.62
C TYR A 18 -4.13 -3.50 5.99
N SER A 19 -3.45 -2.83 6.93
CA SER A 19 -3.91 -1.53 7.45
C SER A 19 -3.51 -0.37 6.55
N GLN A 20 -4.52 0.34 6.02
CA GLN A 20 -4.30 1.56 5.25
C GLN A 20 -3.59 2.66 6.04
N ALA A 21 -3.86 2.74 7.35
CA ALA A 21 -3.21 3.70 8.22
C ALA A 21 -1.70 3.41 8.37
N TYR A 22 -1.34 2.13 8.51
CA TYR A 22 0.05 1.70 8.59
C TYR A 22 0.82 2.03 7.30
N SER A 23 0.30 1.62 6.13
CA SER A 23 1.01 1.87 4.87
C SER A 23 1.16 3.36 4.58
N ALA A 24 0.15 4.16 4.92
CA ALA A 24 0.21 5.61 4.76
C ALA A 24 1.29 6.23 5.65
N LYS A 25 1.41 5.76 6.91
CA LYS A 25 2.46 6.18 7.85
C LYS A 25 3.85 5.83 7.32
N GLU A 26 4.06 4.60 6.86
CA GLU A 26 5.36 4.12 6.35
C GLU A 26 5.87 4.91 5.14
N ILE A 27 4.96 5.34 4.25
CA ILE A 27 5.34 6.16 3.09
C ILE A 27 5.23 7.67 3.33
N GLY A 28 4.89 8.09 4.55
CA GLY A 28 4.82 9.49 4.98
C GLY A 28 3.71 10.29 4.29
N ILE A 29 2.51 9.72 4.20
CA ILE A 29 1.30 10.41 3.71
C ILE A 29 0.10 10.19 4.63
N SER A 30 -0.94 10.98 4.43
CA SER A 30 -2.20 10.76 5.13
C SER A 30 -2.92 9.52 4.55
N PRO A 31 -3.69 8.77 5.38
CA PRO A 31 -4.48 7.64 4.89
C PRO A 31 -5.47 8.04 3.79
N SER A 32 -6.04 9.25 3.85
CA SER A 32 -6.93 9.76 2.81
C SER A 32 -6.22 9.98 1.47
N THR A 33 -4.98 10.50 1.48
CA THR A 33 -4.14 10.62 0.27
C THR A 33 -3.85 9.26 -0.33
N LEU A 34 -3.56 8.25 0.50
CA LEU A 34 -3.35 6.88 0.03
C LEU A 34 -4.62 6.32 -0.60
N GLY A 35 -5.75 6.42 0.09
CA GLY A 35 -7.05 5.95 -0.42
C GLY A 35 -7.46 6.64 -1.73
N ALA A 36 -7.17 7.94 -1.86
CA ALA A 36 -7.42 8.69 -3.07
C ALA A 36 -6.58 8.17 -4.26
N PHE A 37 -5.29 7.93 -4.06
CA PHE A 37 -4.40 7.32 -5.05
C PHE A 37 -4.85 5.92 -5.47
N ILE A 38 -5.19 5.05 -4.51
CA ILE A 38 -5.63 3.67 -4.75
C ILE A 38 -6.96 3.61 -5.51
N ASN A 39 -7.81 4.63 -5.35
CA ASN A 39 -9.06 4.77 -6.08
C ASN A 39 -8.91 5.53 -7.41
N GLY A 40 -7.68 5.84 -7.84
CA GLY A 40 -7.41 6.60 -9.06
C GLY A 40 -7.79 8.07 -8.99
N LYS A 41 -8.18 8.57 -7.80
CA LYS A 41 -8.56 9.95 -7.52
C LYS A 41 -7.38 10.71 -6.90
N GLY A 42 -6.24 10.77 -7.60
CA GLY A 42 -5.06 11.48 -7.13
C GLY A 42 -3.76 10.81 -7.56
N SER A 43 -2.64 11.50 -7.35
CA SER A 43 -1.31 10.99 -7.69
C SER A 43 -0.36 11.06 -6.50
N LEU A 44 0.57 10.11 -6.45
CA LEU A 44 1.72 10.15 -5.55
C LEU A 44 2.96 10.54 -6.36
N SER A 45 3.93 11.19 -5.72
CA SER A 45 5.24 11.40 -6.34
C SER A 45 5.90 10.05 -6.64
N LYS A 46 6.80 10.00 -7.64
CA LYS A 46 7.51 8.76 -8.00
C LYS A 46 8.22 8.11 -6.80
N ALA A 47 8.81 8.92 -5.92
CA ALA A 47 9.44 8.44 -4.68
C ALA A 47 8.45 7.74 -3.73
N LYS A 48 7.24 8.30 -3.57
CA LYS A 48 6.18 7.70 -2.74
C LYS A 48 5.60 6.44 -3.39
N GLN A 49 5.47 6.41 -4.71
CA GLN A 49 5.07 5.20 -5.44
C GLN A 49 6.10 4.08 -5.27
N TYR A 50 7.39 4.41 -5.33
CA TYR A 50 8.47 3.43 -5.14
C TYR A 50 8.51 2.88 -3.70
N ARG A 51 8.37 3.76 -2.70
CA ARG A 51 8.27 3.33 -1.29
C ARG A 51 7.06 2.44 -1.05
N LEU A 52 5.91 2.78 -1.63
CA LEU A 52 4.70 1.95 -1.53
C LEU A 52 4.92 0.59 -2.21
N HIS A 53 5.50 0.55 -3.41
CA HIS A 53 5.81 -0.71 -4.08
C HIS A 53 6.73 -1.61 -3.26
N ARG A 54 7.83 -1.05 -2.74
CA ARG A 54 8.78 -1.76 -1.87
C ARG A 54 8.11 -2.29 -0.59
N LEU A 55 7.26 -1.49 0.03
CA LEU A 55 6.49 -1.93 1.20
C LEU A 55 5.61 -3.13 0.84
N LEU A 56 4.94 -3.09 -0.32
CA LEU A 56 4.08 -4.18 -0.76
C LEU A 56 4.84 -5.44 -1.16
N GLU A 57 6.04 -5.31 -1.75
CA GLU A 57 6.90 -6.45 -2.07
C GLU A 57 7.39 -7.15 -0.80
N ILE A 58 7.88 -6.39 0.18
CA ILE A 58 8.32 -6.93 1.47
C ILE A 58 7.15 -7.64 2.15
N GLU A 59 5.97 -7.05 2.15
CA GLU A 59 4.82 -7.60 2.87
C GLU A 59 4.14 -8.75 2.10
N ASP A 60 4.42 -8.89 0.80
CA ASP A 60 4.05 -10.09 0.05
C ASP A 60 5.01 -11.26 0.36
N GLU A 61 6.32 -10.99 0.43
CA GLU A 61 7.35 -11.96 0.79
C GLU A 61 7.25 -12.42 2.27
N TYR A 62 7.00 -11.48 3.18
CA TYR A 62 6.96 -11.73 4.63
C TYR A 62 5.54 -11.95 5.18
N GLY A 63 4.48 -11.52 4.48
CA GLY A 63 3.10 -11.72 4.92
C GLY A 63 2.60 -13.18 4.84
N ASN A 64 3.49 -14.13 4.56
CA ASN A 64 3.27 -15.57 4.82
C ASN A 64 3.63 -15.95 6.27
N LEU A 65 4.28 -15.07 7.03
CA LEU A 65 4.41 -15.18 8.47
C LEU A 65 3.29 -14.33 9.07
N ASN A 66 2.25 -15.02 9.54
CA ASN A 66 1.25 -14.50 10.47
C ASN A 66 1.90 -13.62 11.52
N ILE A 67 1.84 -12.30 11.36
CA ILE A 67 2.07 -11.37 12.47
C ILE A 67 0.70 -10.79 12.80
N ILE A 68 0.00 -11.55 13.63
CA ILE A 68 -1.11 -11.08 14.44
C ILE A 68 -0.51 -10.11 15.46
N PHE A 69 -0.81 -8.83 15.35
CA PHE A 69 -0.77 -7.88 16.46
C PHE A 69 -2.09 -7.12 16.51
#